data_AF-A0A150N6X3-F1
#
_entry.id   AF-A0A150N6X3-F1
#
_cell.length_a   1.000
_cell.length_b   1.000
_cell.length_c   1.000
_cell.angle_alpha   90.00
_cell.angle_beta   90.00
_cell.angle_gamma   90.00
#
_symmetry.space_group_name_H-M   'P 1'
#
loop_
_entity.id
_entity.type
_entity.pdbx_description
1 polymer ?
#
loop_
_entity_poly.entity_id
_entity_poly.type
_entity_poly.pdbx_seq_one_letter_code
_entity_poly.pdbx_strand_id
1 'polypeptide(L)'
;MERDFDEKAKIALKVLLENFWITRERDPELFQLIRERENIVKRYVQEKFGYRLIVHRYFAKLEKIPAEPEAWMGIESFQEPLDYALFCCLMAYLEGKEVEEKFLLSDVCEEIKAMYPGEVPLDWTNYQQRRALIRVLKTAEELGVVKRVDGEIEGFAQREDHEALYEVPVLSRYFMRSYPKDLTQYKTMEELLEEEWKTAPQDYRRHRIYRQLFLSPVVYRQQKDDPDFYYLRNFRHRLREDIEAHSDFRYELYKNAALLTLPERENVYTLFPDQKGTSDIILHFASVVREHLLDYPPDEYGKIRMTQADFQRLLTICKERYGEGWGKTYRDMTPAQLTSVLLEELKQWKMADVEKETGMIMLYPLLGRIVGHYPPDFMKKGMDDDDDE
;
A
#
# COMPACT_ATOMS: atom_id res chain seq x y z
N MET A 1 -32.51 -18.37 6.43
CA MET A 1 -32.21 -17.29 7.39
C MET A 1 -30.84 -16.79 7.00
N GLU A 2 -30.75 -15.63 6.36
CA GLU A 2 -29.43 -15.03 6.11
C GLU A 2 -28.74 -14.87 7.47
N ARG A 3 -27.52 -15.37 7.58
CA ARG A 3 -26.70 -15.06 8.76
C ARG A 3 -26.42 -13.57 8.70
N ASP A 4 -26.58 -12.87 9.81
CA ASP A 4 -26.10 -11.51 9.96
C ASP A 4 -24.57 -11.46 9.80
N PHE A 5 -24.01 -10.26 9.62
CA PHE A 5 -22.56 -10.08 9.49
C PHE A 5 -21.87 -10.31 10.84
N ASP A 6 -21.57 -11.58 11.09
CA ASP A 6 -20.98 -12.08 12.33
C ASP A 6 -19.46 -11.88 12.37
N GLU A 7 -18.86 -12.14 13.54
CA GLU A 7 -17.41 -12.02 13.76
C GLU A 7 -16.60 -12.87 12.77
N LYS A 8 -17.12 -14.02 12.34
CA LYS A 8 -16.48 -14.85 11.31
C LYS A 8 -16.46 -14.15 9.95
N ALA A 9 -17.53 -13.44 9.58
CA ALA A 9 -17.57 -12.63 8.37
C ALA A 9 -16.61 -11.43 8.43
N LYS A 10 -16.46 -10.79 9.61
CA LYS A 10 -15.45 -9.73 9.82
C LYS A 10 -14.03 -10.24 9.63
N ILE A 11 -13.69 -11.38 10.22
CA ILE A 11 -12.37 -12.01 10.05
C ILE A 11 -12.14 -12.36 8.57
N ALA A 12 -13.15 -12.95 7.89
CA ALA A 12 -13.05 -13.26 6.47
C ALA A 12 -12.82 -12.00 5.60
N LEU A 13 -13.55 -10.92 5.87
CA LEU A 13 -13.36 -9.63 5.19
C LEU A 13 -11.95 -9.07 5.43
N LYS A 14 -11.50 -9.07 6.69
CA LYS A 14 -10.16 -8.61 7.11
C LYS A 14 -9.07 -9.31 6.32
N VAL A 15 -9.04 -10.64 6.33
CA VAL A 15 -7.96 -11.40 5.65
C VAL A 15 -8.02 -11.23 4.13
N LEU A 16 -9.21 -11.07 3.53
CA LEU A 16 -9.35 -10.80 2.10
C LEU A 16 -8.85 -9.40 1.71
N LEU A 17 -9.00 -8.41 2.59
CA LEU A 17 -8.49 -7.06 2.37
C LEU A 17 -6.96 -7.01 2.46
N GLU A 18 -6.36 -7.73 3.42
CA GLU A 18 -4.92 -7.66 3.69
C GLU A 18 -4.07 -8.64 2.84
N ASN A 19 -4.68 -9.65 2.20
CA ASN A 19 -3.93 -10.65 1.41
C ASN A 19 -4.33 -10.65 -0.07
N PHE A 20 -3.40 -10.92 -0.98
CA PHE A 20 -3.70 -11.02 -2.41
C PHE A 20 -4.60 -12.24 -2.72
N TRP A 21 -4.26 -13.40 -2.14
CA TRP A 21 -5.11 -14.60 -2.10
C TRP A 21 -4.89 -15.39 -0.81
N ILE A 22 -5.93 -16.10 -0.40
CA ILE A 22 -5.89 -17.10 0.67
C ILE A 22 -5.94 -18.47 0.03
N THR A 23 -4.85 -19.24 0.09
CA THR A 23 -4.79 -20.56 -0.55
C THR A 23 -5.17 -21.66 0.42
N ARG A 24 -5.84 -22.69 -0.08
CA ARG A 24 -6.25 -23.86 0.72
C ARG A 24 -5.06 -24.66 1.22
N GLU A 25 -3.95 -24.64 0.49
CA GLU A 25 -2.72 -25.36 0.84
C GLU A 25 -1.97 -24.69 1.99
N ARG A 26 -1.82 -23.35 1.95
CA ARG A 26 -1.12 -22.59 2.99
C ARG A 26 -1.99 -22.40 4.23
N ASP A 27 -3.27 -22.03 4.05
CA ASP A 27 -4.18 -21.64 5.13
C ASP A 27 -5.56 -22.32 5.01
N PRO A 28 -5.65 -23.65 5.21
CA PRO A 28 -6.90 -24.40 5.02
C PRO A 28 -8.04 -23.92 5.92
N GLU A 29 -7.74 -23.50 7.16
CA GLU A 29 -8.73 -23.02 8.11
C GLU A 29 -9.33 -21.67 7.70
N LEU A 30 -8.50 -20.70 7.31
CA LEU A 30 -8.95 -19.40 6.80
C LEU A 30 -9.71 -19.54 5.49
N PHE A 31 -9.23 -20.39 4.59
CA PHE A 31 -9.94 -20.70 3.35
C PHE A 31 -11.34 -21.28 3.64
N GLN A 32 -11.44 -22.22 4.58
CA GLN A 32 -12.73 -22.80 4.97
C GLN A 32 -13.66 -21.76 5.61
N LEU A 33 -13.14 -20.87 6.45
CA LEU A 33 -13.88 -19.75 7.03
C LEU A 33 -14.49 -18.85 5.95
N ILE A 34 -13.69 -18.47 4.94
CA ILE A 34 -14.16 -17.66 3.80
C ILE A 34 -15.26 -18.39 3.04
N ARG A 35 -15.11 -19.69 2.77
CA ARG A 35 -16.14 -20.48 2.10
C ARG A 35 -17.45 -20.51 2.88
N GLU A 36 -17.38 -20.67 4.21
CA GLU A 36 -18.58 -20.66 5.06
C GLU A 36 -19.29 -19.30 5.14
N ARG A 37 -18.59 -18.22 4.81
CA ARG A 37 -19.09 -16.85 4.82
C ARG A 37 -19.12 -16.20 3.43
N GLU A 38 -18.97 -16.98 2.36
CA GLU A 38 -18.84 -16.47 0.99
C GLU A 38 -20.00 -15.54 0.63
N ASN A 39 -21.25 -16.02 0.77
CA ASN A 39 -22.42 -15.27 0.30
C ASN A 39 -22.55 -13.89 0.95
N ILE A 40 -22.33 -13.82 2.27
CA ILE A 40 -22.50 -12.57 3.01
C ILE A 40 -21.34 -11.59 2.75
N VAL A 41 -20.10 -12.09 2.72
CA VAL A 41 -18.92 -11.27 2.43
C VAL A 41 -18.97 -10.79 0.98
N LYS A 42 -19.28 -11.67 0.02
CA LYS A 42 -19.42 -11.34 -1.40
C LYS A 42 -20.44 -10.24 -1.62
N ARG A 43 -21.62 -10.35 -1.00
CA ARG A 43 -22.65 -9.31 -1.07
C ARG A 43 -22.14 -7.98 -0.53
N TYR A 44 -21.52 -7.99 0.65
CA TYR A 44 -21.01 -6.77 1.28
C TYR A 44 -19.92 -6.09 0.43
N VAL A 45 -18.91 -6.84 -0.04
CA VAL A 45 -17.82 -6.25 -0.83
C VAL A 45 -18.29 -5.76 -2.20
N GLN A 46 -19.27 -6.44 -2.80
CA GLN A 46 -19.89 -6.00 -4.05
C GLN A 46 -20.71 -4.73 -3.84
N GLU A 47 -21.51 -4.65 -2.77
CA GLU A 47 -22.35 -3.48 -2.50
C GLU A 47 -21.52 -2.26 -2.09
N LYS A 48 -20.55 -2.42 -1.18
CA LYS A 48 -19.83 -1.28 -0.58
C LYS A 48 -18.63 -0.83 -1.41
N PHE A 49 -17.88 -1.78 -1.96
CA PHE A 49 -16.63 -1.50 -2.68
C PHE A 49 -16.77 -1.71 -4.19
N GLY A 50 -17.82 -2.39 -4.66
CA GLY A 50 -17.88 -2.84 -6.05
C GLY A 50 -16.81 -3.88 -6.38
N TYR A 51 -16.32 -4.62 -5.38
CA TYR A 51 -15.28 -5.63 -5.58
C TYR A 51 -15.87 -6.98 -5.93
N ARG A 52 -15.08 -7.77 -6.67
CA ARG A 52 -15.38 -9.15 -7.00
C ARG A 52 -14.65 -10.09 -6.04
N LEU A 53 -15.41 -10.88 -5.30
CA LEU A 53 -14.87 -12.02 -4.53
C LEU A 53 -14.95 -13.29 -5.38
N ILE A 54 -13.81 -13.94 -5.58
CA ILE A 54 -13.66 -15.23 -6.25
C ILE A 54 -13.33 -16.27 -5.19
N VAL A 55 -14.19 -17.28 -5.03
CA VAL A 55 -13.95 -18.44 -4.17
C VAL A 55 -13.81 -19.68 -5.05
N HIS A 56 -12.57 -20.02 -5.37
CA HIS A 56 -12.22 -21.19 -6.15
C HIS A 56 -11.97 -22.40 -5.23
N ARG A 57 -11.91 -23.63 -5.78
CA ARG A 57 -11.67 -24.84 -4.96
C ARG A 57 -10.30 -24.89 -4.25
N TYR A 58 -9.34 -24.07 -4.72
CA TYR A 58 -7.96 -24.01 -4.22
C TYR A 58 -7.60 -22.70 -3.51
N PHE A 59 -8.33 -21.62 -3.75
CA PHE A 59 -7.99 -20.32 -3.18
C PHE A 59 -9.21 -19.39 -3.15
N ALA A 60 -9.13 -18.34 -2.34
CA ALA A 60 -10.04 -17.20 -2.38
C ALA A 60 -9.26 -15.92 -2.72
N LYS A 61 -9.83 -15.07 -3.58
CA LYS A 61 -9.23 -13.81 -4.04
C LYS A 61 -10.28 -12.70 -4.02
N LEU A 62 -9.95 -11.56 -3.42
CA LEU A 62 -10.72 -10.33 -3.54
C LEU A 62 -10.02 -9.40 -4.54
N GLU A 63 -10.68 -9.08 -5.65
CA GLU A 63 -10.12 -8.18 -6.66
C GLU A 63 -10.21 -6.73 -6.21
N LYS A 64 -9.15 -6.30 -5.51
CA LYS A 64 -9.00 -4.94 -4.97
C LYS A 64 -8.49 -4.00 -6.05
N ILE A 65 -9.22 -2.92 -6.26
CA ILE A 65 -8.89 -1.87 -7.23
C ILE A 65 -8.91 -0.55 -6.45
N PRO A 66 -7.82 0.22 -6.43
CA PRO A 66 -7.79 1.48 -5.72
C PRO A 66 -8.68 2.52 -6.40
N ALA A 67 -9.18 3.47 -5.61
CA ALA A 67 -9.87 4.62 -6.16
C ALA A 67 -8.91 5.61 -6.84
N GLU A 68 -7.74 5.75 -6.23
CA GLU A 68 -6.59 6.52 -6.70
C GLU A 68 -5.35 5.67 -6.39
N PRO A 69 -4.52 5.34 -7.40
CA PRO A 69 -3.32 4.54 -7.19
C PRO A 69 -2.26 5.37 -6.47
N GLU A 70 -1.58 4.74 -5.53
CA GLU A 70 -0.55 5.34 -4.68
C GLU A 70 0.74 4.51 -4.78
N ALA A 71 1.87 5.12 -4.43
CA ALA A 71 3.19 4.50 -4.61
C ALA A 71 3.34 3.15 -3.87
N TRP A 72 2.72 3.00 -2.69
CA TRP A 72 2.75 1.76 -1.89
C TRP A 72 1.76 0.67 -2.36
N MET A 73 0.94 0.95 -3.39
CA MET A 73 -0.03 -0.04 -3.91
C MET A 73 0.53 -0.92 -5.03
N GLY A 74 1.79 -0.69 -5.42
CA GLY A 74 2.50 -1.52 -6.41
C GLY A 74 3.15 -2.75 -5.79
N ILE A 75 3.97 -3.42 -6.59
CA ILE A 75 4.83 -4.51 -6.14
C ILE A 75 6.10 -3.89 -5.53
N GLU A 76 6.25 -3.95 -4.20
CA GLU A 76 7.35 -3.27 -3.48
C GLU A 76 8.75 -3.78 -3.85
N SER A 77 8.86 -5.04 -4.28
CA SER A 77 10.14 -5.62 -4.72
C SER A 77 10.60 -5.08 -6.08
N PHE A 78 9.70 -4.48 -6.87
CA PHE A 78 10.02 -3.93 -8.19
C PHE A 78 10.63 -2.54 -8.04
N GLN A 79 11.76 -2.33 -8.72
CA GLN A 79 12.59 -1.14 -8.56
C GLN A 79 12.54 -0.25 -9.80
N GLU A 80 12.27 -0.82 -10.97
CA GLU A 80 12.33 -0.12 -12.25
C GLU A 80 11.17 -0.54 -13.18
N PRO A 81 10.79 0.30 -14.16
CA PRO A 81 9.78 -0.07 -15.17
C PRO A 81 10.08 -1.39 -15.91
N LEU A 82 11.36 -1.74 -16.04
CA LEU A 82 11.80 -3.01 -16.61
C LEU A 82 11.22 -4.21 -15.85
N ASP A 83 11.15 -4.16 -14.52
CA ASP A 83 10.62 -5.27 -13.71
C ASP A 83 9.14 -5.53 -14.06
N TYR A 84 8.34 -4.48 -14.19
CA TYR A 84 6.94 -4.58 -14.62
C TYR A 84 6.82 -5.11 -16.05
N ALA A 85 7.65 -4.65 -16.98
CA ALA A 85 7.63 -5.12 -18.37
C ALA A 85 7.97 -6.61 -18.46
N LEU A 86 9.02 -7.06 -17.75
CA LEU A 86 9.42 -8.46 -17.65
C LEU A 86 8.33 -9.32 -17.00
N PHE A 87 7.67 -8.82 -15.94
CA PHE A 87 6.56 -9.53 -15.30
C PHE A 87 5.35 -9.67 -16.23
N CYS A 88 5.01 -8.64 -17.02
CA CYS A 88 3.99 -8.74 -18.06
C CYS A 88 4.35 -9.79 -19.13
N CYS A 89 5.61 -9.83 -19.57
CA CYS A 89 6.09 -10.84 -20.52
C CYS A 89 6.02 -12.26 -19.93
N LEU A 90 6.39 -12.43 -18.65
CA LEU A 90 6.23 -13.69 -17.93
C LEU A 90 4.76 -14.12 -17.88
N MET A 91 3.84 -13.21 -17.54
CA MET A 91 2.40 -13.51 -17.53
C MET A 91 1.88 -13.91 -18.91
N ALA A 92 2.35 -13.26 -19.99
CA ALA A 92 2.01 -13.63 -21.36
C ALA A 92 2.56 -15.03 -21.73
N TYR A 93 3.80 -15.34 -21.35
CA TYR A 93 4.40 -16.66 -21.54
C TYR A 93 3.59 -17.75 -20.84
N LEU A 94 3.21 -17.53 -19.57
CA LEU A 94 2.42 -18.47 -18.78
C LEU A 94 1.02 -18.70 -19.37
N GLU A 95 0.46 -17.75 -20.13
CA GLU A 95 -0.83 -17.92 -20.81
C GLU A 95 -0.78 -18.96 -21.93
N GLY A 96 0.37 -19.13 -22.58
CA GLY A 96 0.58 -20.16 -23.61
C GLY A 96 0.85 -21.57 -23.07
N LYS A 97 0.91 -21.75 -21.75
CA LYS A 97 1.28 -23.01 -21.08
C LYS A 97 0.07 -23.69 -20.46
N GLU A 98 0.12 -24.99 -20.23
CA GLU A 98 -0.91 -25.70 -19.46
C GLU A 98 -0.67 -25.60 -17.95
N VAL A 99 -1.72 -25.77 -17.14
CA VAL A 99 -1.58 -25.86 -15.68
C VAL A 99 -0.77 -27.12 -15.33
N GLU A 100 0.14 -27.02 -14.37
CA GLU A 100 1.13 -28.06 -14.00
C GLU A 100 2.17 -28.36 -15.09
N GLU A 101 2.18 -27.62 -16.21
CA GLU A 101 3.27 -27.72 -17.18
C GLU A 101 4.56 -27.21 -16.57
N LYS A 102 5.67 -27.91 -16.86
CA LYS A 102 7.00 -27.54 -16.42
C LYS A 102 7.75 -26.80 -17.50
N PHE A 103 8.56 -25.82 -17.11
CA PHE A 103 9.39 -25.05 -18.01
C PHE A 103 10.75 -24.74 -17.41
N LEU A 104 11.73 -24.53 -18.30
CA LEU A 104 13.10 -24.17 -17.94
C LEU A 104 13.27 -22.65 -17.90
N LEU A 105 14.24 -22.18 -17.12
CA LEU A 105 14.60 -20.76 -17.07
C LEU A 105 15.07 -20.27 -18.44
N SER A 106 15.87 -21.08 -19.14
CA SER A 106 16.33 -20.78 -20.50
C SER A 106 15.17 -20.59 -21.50
N ASP A 107 14.12 -21.40 -21.41
CA ASP A 107 12.93 -21.30 -22.29
C ASP A 107 12.19 -19.97 -22.07
N VAL A 108 11.85 -19.65 -20.82
CA VAL A 108 11.16 -18.39 -20.51
C VAL A 108 12.03 -17.15 -20.82
N CYS A 109 13.35 -17.27 -20.68
CA CYS A 109 14.30 -16.22 -21.05
C CYS A 109 14.25 -15.87 -22.54
N GLU A 110 14.15 -16.87 -23.42
CA GLU A 110 14.07 -16.65 -24.87
C GLU A 110 12.70 -16.11 -25.29
N GLU A 111 11.61 -16.62 -24.70
CA GLU A 111 10.27 -16.12 -24.98
C GLU A 111 10.06 -14.67 -24.49
N ILE A 112 10.58 -14.33 -23.31
CA ILE A 112 10.56 -12.95 -22.80
C ILE A 112 11.35 -12.03 -23.74
N LYS A 113 12.53 -12.43 -24.22
CA LYS A 113 13.30 -11.65 -25.21
C LYS A 113 12.49 -11.41 -26.49
N ALA A 114 11.75 -12.41 -26.96
CA ALA A 114 10.96 -12.32 -28.19
C ALA A 114 9.74 -11.41 -28.04
N MET A 115 9.11 -11.38 -26.86
CA MET A 115 7.91 -10.59 -26.58
C MET A 115 8.19 -9.17 -26.06
N TYR A 116 9.40 -8.89 -25.58
CA TYR A 116 9.72 -7.65 -24.89
C TYR A 116 9.44 -6.41 -25.78
N PRO A 117 8.58 -5.48 -25.35
CA PRO A 117 8.13 -4.37 -26.19
C PRO A 117 9.07 -3.15 -26.17
N GLY A 118 10.13 -3.18 -25.36
CA GLY A 118 11.01 -2.02 -25.20
C GLY A 118 11.89 -1.77 -26.41
N GLU A 119 12.24 -0.50 -26.65
CA GLU A 119 13.05 -0.08 -27.80
C GLU A 119 14.45 -0.71 -27.81
N VAL A 120 15.03 -0.94 -26.63
CA VAL A 120 16.32 -1.61 -26.46
C VAL A 120 16.07 -3.09 -26.19
N PRO A 121 16.53 -4.00 -27.06
CA PRO A 121 16.34 -5.43 -26.85
C PRO A 121 16.93 -5.93 -25.52
N LEU A 122 16.35 -7.00 -24.99
CA LEU A 122 16.89 -7.68 -23.82
C LEU A 122 18.16 -8.45 -24.18
N ASP A 123 19.17 -8.30 -23.34
CA ASP A 123 20.47 -8.93 -23.43
C ASP A 123 20.79 -9.57 -22.06
N TRP A 124 20.68 -10.90 -22.00
CA TRP A 124 20.98 -11.65 -20.78
C TRP A 124 22.46 -11.65 -20.42
N THR A 125 23.38 -11.14 -21.25
CA THR A 125 24.76 -10.88 -20.82
C THR A 125 24.84 -9.68 -19.85
N ASN A 126 23.84 -8.80 -19.86
CA ASN A 126 23.73 -7.66 -18.96
C ASN A 126 23.29 -8.09 -17.55
N TYR A 127 24.17 -7.86 -16.57
CA TYR A 127 23.94 -8.18 -15.16
C TYR A 127 22.69 -7.50 -14.56
N GLN A 128 22.41 -6.25 -14.92
CA GLN A 128 21.24 -5.53 -14.39
C GLN A 128 19.93 -6.14 -14.89
N GLN A 129 19.87 -6.53 -16.18
CA GLN A 129 18.68 -7.17 -16.74
C GLN A 129 18.46 -8.58 -16.16
N ARG A 130 19.54 -9.35 -15.93
CA ARG A 130 19.43 -10.63 -15.20
C ARG A 130 18.88 -10.43 -13.79
N ARG A 131 19.36 -9.41 -13.06
CA ARG A 131 18.84 -9.09 -11.72
C ARG A 131 17.36 -8.69 -11.74
N ALA A 132 16.92 -7.95 -12.75
CA ALA A 132 15.51 -7.60 -12.95
C ALA A 132 14.65 -8.87 -13.11
N LEU A 133 15.06 -9.81 -13.98
CA LEU A 133 14.36 -11.08 -14.15
C LEU A 133 14.33 -11.91 -12.86
N ILE A 134 15.42 -11.92 -12.09
CA ILE A 134 15.47 -12.60 -10.79
C ILE A 134 14.45 -12.01 -9.81
N ARG A 135 14.35 -10.67 -9.71
CA ARG A 135 13.33 -10.01 -8.87
C ARG A 135 11.93 -10.40 -9.31
N VAL A 136 11.68 -10.41 -10.61
CA VAL A 136 10.40 -10.78 -11.22
C VAL A 136 10.00 -12.21 -10.89
N LEU A 137 10.90 -13.18 -11.09
CA LEU A 137 10.62 -14.60 -10.83
C LEU A 137 10.47 -14.91 -9.34
N LYS A 138 11.26 -14.26 -8.46
CA LYS A 138 11.07 -14.37 -7.00
C LYS A 138 9.71 -13.84 -6.57
N THR A 139 9.33 -12.66 -7.07
CA THR A 139 8.01 -12.07 -6.79
C THR A 139 6.90 -12.97 -7.32
N ALA A 140 7.06 -13.51 -8.52
CA ALA A 140 6.12 -14.44 -9.13
C ALA A 140 5.96 -15.72 -8.30
N GLU A 141 7.03 -16.22 -7.69
CA GLU A 141 7.03 -17.38 -6.78
C GLU A 141 6.36 -17.06 -5.43
N GLU A 142 6.65 -15.89 -4.85
CA GLU A 142 6.03 -15.41 -3.61
C GLU A 142 4.52 -15.27 -3.75
N LEU A 143 4.09 -14.65 -4.86
CA LEU A 143 2.71 -14.59 -5.29
C LEU A 143 2.20 -16.03 -5.52
N GLY A 144 2.97 -16.91 -6.14
CA GLY A 144 2.55 -18.28 -6.46
C GLY A 144 1.94 -18.38 -7.87
N VAL A 145 2.27 -17.45 -8.75
CA VAL A 145 1.98 -17.54 -10.19
C VAL A 145 2.99 -18.43 -10.93
N VAL A 146 4.14 -18.70 -10.31
CA VAL A 146 5.08 -19.76 -10.69
C VAL A 146 5.45 -20.57 -9.45
N LYS A 147 5.83 -21.84 -9.63
CA LYS A 147 6.34 -22.68 -8.54
C LYS A 147 7.69 -23.25 -8.95
N ARG A 148 8.71 -23.04 -8.13
CA ARG A 148 10.02 -23.64 -8.36
C ARG A 148 10.00 -25.12 -7.99
N VAL A 149 10.49 -25.96 -8.89
CA VAL A 149 10.59 -27.41 -8.71
C VAL A 149 12.03 -27.81 -8.40
N ASP A 150 13.00 -27.22 -9.09
CA ASP A 150 14.43 -27.51 -8.92
C ASP A 150 15.31 -26.31 -9.33
N GLY A 151 16.53 -26.24 -8.78
CA GLY A 151 17.52 -25.19 -9.08
C GLY A 151 17.46 -23.92 -8.21
N GLU A 152 18.54 -23.15 -8.19
CA GLU A 152 18.66 -21.90 -7.41
C GLU A 152 18.76 -20.68 -8.34
N ILE A 153 17.70 -19.87 -8.42
CA ILE A 153 17.67 -18.72 -9.33
C ILE A 153 18.83 -17.72 -9.12
N GLU A 154 19.39 -17.66 -7.92
CA GLU A 154 20.54 -16.83 -7.57
C GLU A 154 21.76 -17.11 -8.47
N GLY A 155 21.94 -18.35 -8.92
CA GLY A 155 23.02 -18.73 -9.83
C GLY A 155 22.96 -18.01 -11.18
N PHE A 156 21.76 -17.65 -11.64
CA PHE A 156 21.54 -16.94 -12.91
C PHE A 156 22.14 -15.52 -12.89
N ALA A 157 22.28 -14.89 -11.72
CA ALA A 157 22.91 -13.57 -11.63
C ALA A 157 24.36 -13.61 -12.16
N GLN A 158 25.07 -14.70 -11.86
CA GLN A 158 26.49 -14.86 -12.16
C GLN A 158 26.74 -15.51 -13.51
N ARG A 159 25.89 -16.46 -13.92
CA ARG A 159 26.06 -17.18 -15.18
C ARG A 159 24.73 -17.37 -15.89
N GLU A 160 24.67 -17.01 -17.17
CA GLU A 160 23.42 -17.11 -17.95
C GLU A 160 22.99 -18.56 -18.24
N ASP A 161 23.93 -19.50 -18.20
CA ASP A 161 23.69 -20.93 -18.42
C ASP A 161 23.18 -21.63 -17.15
N HIS A 162 22.97 -20.89 -16.06
CA HIS A 162 22.37 -21.45 -14.86
C HIS A 162 20.89 -21.75 -15.09
N GLU A 163 20.53 -23.01 -14.92
CA GLU A 163 19.19 -23.50 -15.21
C GLU A 163 18.39 -23.70 -13.92
N ALA A 164 17.09 -23.43 -13.99
CA ALA A 164 16.13 -23.75 -12.94
C ALA A 164 14.83 -24.28 -13.58
N LEU A 165 14.15 -25.18 -12.88
CA LEU A 165 12.92 -25.81 -13.33
C LEU A 165 11.73 -25.23 -12.56
N TYR A 166 10.75 -24.74 -13.30
CA TYR A 166 9.51 -24.20 -12.78
C TYR A 166 8.31 -25.01 -13.25
N GLU A 167 7.18 -24.80 -12.57
CA GLU A 167 5.87 -25.36 -12.87
C GLU A 167 4.84 -24.23 -12.84
N VAL A 168 3.83 -24.30 -13.72
CA VAL A 168 2.72 -23.34 -13.80
C VAL A 168 1.62 -23.69 -12.80
N PRO A 169 1.42 -22.95 -11.70
CA PRO A 169 0.35 -23.20 -10.74
C PRO A 169 -0.99 -22.71 -11.30
N VAL A 170 -2.10 -23.29 -10.85
CA VAL A 170 -3.45 -22.83 -11.21
C VAL A 170 -3.72 -21.35 -10.86
N LEU A 171 -3.00 -20.79 -9.88
CA LEU A 171 -3.13 -19.39 -9.47
C LEU A 171 -2.76 -18.39 -10.59
N SER A 172 -1.85 -18.77 -11.50
CA SER A 172 -1.43 -17.90 -12.63
C SER A 172 -2.62 -17.41 -13.46
N ARG A 173 -3.59 -18.30 -13.71
CA ARG A 173 -4.84 -18.04 -14.45
C ARG A 173 -5.76 -17.00 -13.81
N TYR A 174 -5.54 -16.71 -12.53
CA TYR A 174 -6.36 -15.81 -11.74
C TYR A 174 -5.58 -14.61 -11.21
N PHE A 175 -4.33 -14.41 -11.64
CA PHE A 175 -3.57 -13.23 -11.22
C PHE A 175 -4.20 -11.96 -11.81
N MET A 176 -4.37 -11.92 -13.13
CA MET A 176 -5.02 -10.80 -13.82
C MET A 176 -6.48 -10.71 -13.39
N ARG A 177 -6.95 -9.47 -13.17
CA ARG A 177 -8.37 -9.22 -12.89
C ARG A 177 -9.20 -9.28 -14.16
N SER A 178 -10.52 -9.40 -13.98
CA SER A 178 -11.43 -9.11 -15.09
C SER A 178 -11.50 -7.61 -15.36
N TYR A 179 -11.40 -7.23 -16.63
CA TYR A 179 -11.56 -5.84 -17.09
C TYR A 179 -12.92 -5.65 -17.77
N PRO A 180 -13.54 -4.46 -17.65
CA PRO A 180 -14.80 -4.18 -18.33
C PRO A 180 -14.74 -4.29 -19.87
N LYS A 181 -13.55 -4.05 -20.45
CA LYS A 181 -13.25 -4.16 -21.88
C LYS A 181 -11.90 -4.85 -22.08
N ASP A 182 -11.59 -5.20 -23.32
CA ASP A 182 -10.29 -5.72 -23.71
C ASP A 182 -9.17 -4.72 -23.37
N LEU A 183 -8.05 -5.22 -22.84
CA LEU A 183 -6.91 -4.39 -22.44
C LEU A 183 -6.33 -3.56 -23.60
N THR A 184 -6.40 -4.07 -24.83
CA THR A 184 -5.91 -3.39 -26.04
C THR A 184 -6.72 -2.13 -26.40
N GLN A 185 -7.91 -1.94 -25.80
CA GLN A 185 -8.76 -0.78 -26.04
C GLN A 185 -8.38 0.43 -25.18
N TYR A 186 -7.57 0.26 -24.14
CA TYR A 186 -7.11 1.35 -23.29
C TYR A 186 -5.82 1.94 -23.84
N LYS A 187 -5.76 3.28 -23.94
CA LYS A 187 -4.55 4.00 -24.39
C LYS A 187 -3.78 4.59 -23.23
N THR A 188 -4.44 4.88 -22.13
CA THR A 188 -3.83 5.45 -20.94
C THR A 188 -4.33 4.78 -19.66
N MET A 189 -3.58 4.97 -18.59
CA MET A 189 -3.94 4.47 -17.27
C MET A 189 -5.23 5.12 -16.74
N GLU A 190 -5.43 6.41 -17.06
CA GLU A 190 -6.63 7.16 -16.70
C GLU A 190 -7.89 6.55 -17.34
N GLU A 191 -7.83 6.22 -18.64
CA GLU A 191 -8.96 5.55 -19.32
C GLU A 191 -9.31 4.21 -18.66
N LEU A 192 -8.31 3.44 -18.25
CA LEU A 192 -8.49 2.16 -17.56
C LEU A 192 -9.15 2.34 -16.19
N LEU A 193 -8.77 3.36 -15.44
CA LEU A 193 -9.35 3.68 -14.13
C LEU A 193 -10.76 4.26 -14.26
N GLU A 194 -11.02 5.10 -15.26
CA GLU A 194 -12.34 5.69 -15.50
C GLU A 194 -13.38 4.65 -15.91
N GLU A 195 -12.98 3.65 -16.70
CA GLU A 195 -13.89 2.61 -17.18
C GLU A 195 -14.47 1.77 -16.04
N GLU A 196 -13.71 1.58 -14.97
CA GLU A 196 -14.14 0.88 -13.75
C GLU A 196 -15.41 1.50 -13.15
N TRP A 197 -15.55 2.83 -13.21
CA TRP A 197 -16.69 3.54 -12.64
C TRP A 197 -17.94 3.50 -13.51
N LYS A 198 -17.78 3.22 -14.81
CA LYS A 198 -18.90 3.16 -15.76
C LYS A 198 -19.74 1.89 -15.57
N THR A 199 -19.20 0.85 -14.94
CA THR A 199 -19.91 -0.41 -14.69
C THR A 199 -21.03 -0.26 -13.65
N ALA A 200 -20.91 0.69 -12.71
CA ALA A 200 -21.89 0.93 -11.64
C ALA A 200 -22.09 2.43 -11.36
N PRO A 201 -22.67 3.21 -12.29
CA PRO A 201 -22.67 4.67 -12.21
C PRO A 201 -23.49 5.22 -11.03
N GLN A 202 -24.52 4.50 -10.59
CA GLN A 202 -25.35 4.91 -9.44
C GLN A 202 -24.62 4.76 -8.10
N ASP A 203 -23.70 3.80 -8.02
CA ASP A 203 -22.98 3.43 -6.79
C ASP A 203 -21.53 3.88 -6.77
N TYR A 204 -21.04 4.45 -7.88
CA TYR A 204 -19.67 4.93 -8.07
C TYR A 204 -19.12 5.68 -6.84
N ARG A 205 -19.86 6.66 -6.32
CA ARG A 205 -19.38 7.48 -5.19
C ARG A 205 -19.24 6.68 -3.91
N ARG A 206 -20.16 5.74 -3.66
CA ARG A 206 -20.07 4.83 -2.51
C ARG A 206 -18.82 3.96 -2.64
N HIS A 207 -18.66 3.29 -3.78
CA HIS A 207 -17.49 2.44 -4.04
C HIS A 207 -16.19 3.21 -3.88
N ARG A 208 -16.09 4.39 -4.50
CA ARG A 208 -14.92 5.27 -4.40
C ARG A 208 -14.57 5.62 -2.95
N ILE A 209 -15.56 6.05 -2.15
CA ILE A 209 -15.34 6.42 -0.75
C ILE A 209 -14.88 5.23 0.10
N TYR A 210 -15.51 4.06 -0.03
CA TYR A 210 -15.10 2.87 0.72
C TYR A 210 -13.68 2.43 0.33
N ARG A 211 -13.37 2.44 -0.97
CA ARG A 211 -12.01 2.13 -1.47
C ARG A 211 -10.97 3.11 -0.92
N GLN A 212 -11.27 4.42 -0.92
CA GLN A 212 -10.35 5.42 -0.36
C GLN A 212 -10.18 5.26 1.16
N LEU A 213 -11.23 4.97 1.92
CA LEU A 213 -11.16 4.81 3.37
C LEU A 213 -10.37 3.56 3.80
N PHE A 214 -10.49 2.45 3.05
CA PHE A 214 -9.87 1.18 3.41
C PHE A 214 -8.48 0.97 2.79
N LEU A 215 -8.14 1.66 1.68
CA LEU A 215 -6.84 1.48 1.00
C LEU A 215 -5.86 2.65 1.20
N SER A 216 -6.29 3.72 1.87
CA SER A 216 -5.46 4.90 2.12
C SER A 216 -5.64 5.36 3.57
N PRO A 217 -4.59 5.87 4.23
CA PRO A 217 -4.65 6.27 5.64
C PRO A 217 -5.63 7.41 5.91
N VAL A 218 -5.98 8.19 4.89
CA VAL A 218 -6.85 9.36 5.01
C VAL A 218 -7.46 9.76 3.67
N VAL A 219 -8.65 10.35 3.74
CA VAL A 219 -9.34 11.05 2.64
C VAL A 219 -9.42 12.53 2.98
N TYR A 220 -8.77 13.37 2.17
CA TYR A 220 -8.77 14.82 2.37
C TYR A 220 -9.85 15.51 1.57
N ARG A 221 -10.36 16.62 2.12
CA ARG A 221 -11.15 17.59 1.36
C ARG A 221 -10.20 18.38 0.46
N GLN A 222 -10.43 18.31 -0.85
CA GLN A 222 -9.54 18.94 -1.83
C GLN A 222 -10.02 20.34 -2.25
N GLN A 223 -11.33 20.59 -2.21
CA GLN A 223 -11.92 21.83 -2.72
C GLN A 223 -13.20 22.25 -2.00
N LYS A 224 -13.69 23.46 -2.29
CA LYS A 224 -14.89 24.02 -1.68
C LYS A 224 -16.12 23.12 -1.89
N ASP A 225 -16.36 22.75 -3.14
CA ASP A 225 -17.48 21.91 -3.59
C ASP A 225 -16.97 20.49 -3.90
N ASP A 226 -16.30 19.89 -2.92
CA ASP A 226 -15.79 18.52 -3.00
C ASP A 226 -16.95 17.52 -2.87
N PRO A 227 -17.30 16.78 -3.95
CA PRO A 227 -18.43 15.87 -3.94
C PRO A 227 -18.23 14.66 -3.02
N ASP A 228 -16.99 14.21 -2.86
CA ASP A 228 -16.61 13.07 -2.02
C ASP A 228 -16.74 13.49 -0.54
N PHE A 229 -16.25 14.68 -0.19
CA PHE A 229 -16.39 15.20 1.17
C PHE A 229 -17.83 15.60 1.53
N TYR A 230 -18.63 16.04 0.56
CA TYR A 230 -20.06 16.25 0.74
C TYR A 230 -20.78 14.94 1.08
N TYR A 231 -20.44 13.84 0.39
CA TYR A 231 -20.97 12.51 0.69
C TYR A 231 -20.57 12.04 2.09
N LEU A 232 -19.28 12.15 2.45
CA LEU A 232 -18.78 11.80 3.79
C LEU A 232 -19.56 12.52 4.90
N ARG A 233 -19.81 13.83 4.75
CA ARG A 233 -20.56 14.63 5.73
C ARG A 233 -22.02 14.25 5.84
N ASN A 234 -22.70 14.05 4.72
CA ASN A 234 -24.13 13.75 4.70
C ASN A 234 -24.45 12.34 5.19
N PHE A 235 -23.59 11.37 4.86
CA PHE A 235 -23.79 9.98 5.22
C PHE A 235 -22.96 9.53 6.43
N ARG A 236 -22.37 10.47 7.19
CA ARG A 236 -21.44 10.18 8.32
C ARG A 236 -21.95 9.13 9.31
N HIS A 237 -23.23 9.17 9.68
CA HIS A 237 -23.80 8.25 10.66
C HIS A 237 -23.95 6.84 10.07
N ARG A 238 -24.43 6.76 8.82
CA ARG A 238 -24.59 5.50 8.10
C ARG A 238 -23.23 4.86 7.78
N LEU A 239 -22.24 5.65 7.38
CA LEU A 239 -20.88 5.19 7.15
C LEU A 239 -20.26 4.63 8.44
N ARG A 240 -20.40 5.37 9.55
CA ARG A 240 -19.92 4.90 10.85
C ARG A 240 -20.56 3.58 11.26
N GLU A 241 -21.89 3.53 11.25
CA GLU A 241 -22.64 2.35 11.65
C GLU A 241 -22.28 1.14 10.80
N ASP A 242 -22.20 1.31 9.48
CA ASP A 242 -21.83 0.23 8.56
C ASP A 242 -20.38 -0.24 8.78
N ILE A 243 -19.41 0.68 8.77
CA ILE A 243 -17.98 0.32 8.89
C ILE A 243 -17.69 -0.35 10.25
N GLU A 244 -18.19 0.22 11.34
CA GLU A 244 -17.96 -0.32 12.69
C GLU A 244 -18.74 -1.62 12.97
N ALA A 245 -19.82 -1.89 12.23
CA ALA A 245 -20.53 -3.16 12.30
C ALA A 245 -19.85 -4.29 11.49
N HIS A 246 -19.03 -3.95 10.49
CA HIS A 246 -18.46 -4.92 9.54
C HIS A 246 -16.92 -5.03 9.61
N SER A 247 -16.26 -4.19 10.41
CA SER A 247 -14.81 -4.19 10.59
C SER A 247 -14.43 -3.74 12.00
N ASP A 248 -13.15 -3.90 12.36
CA ASP A 248 -12.62 -3.45 13.65
C ASP A 248 -12.27 -1.96 13.68
N PHE A 249 -12.37 -1.30 12.52
CA PHE A 249 -12.08 0.12 12.37
C PHE A 249 -13.14 1.00 13.02
N ARG A 250 -12.70 2.14 13.56
CA ARG A 250 -13.52 3.28 13.95
C ARG A 250 -13.49 4.34 12.88
N TYR A 251 -14.66 4.90 12.57
CA TYR A 251 -14.78 5.93 11.55
C TYR A 251 -14.73 7.34 12.14
N GLU A 252 -13.74 8.10 11.70
CA GLU A 252 -13.52 9.47 12.12
C GLU A 252 -13.65 10.47 10.97
N LEU A 253 -14.38 11.55 11.23
CA LEU A 253 -14.62 12.61 10.27
C LEU A 253 -14.36 13.98 10.91
N TYR A 254 -13.41 14.70 10.34
CA TYR A 254 -13.03 16.07 10.68
C TYR A 254 -13.51 17.06 9.62
N LYS A 255 -13.18 18.34 9.81
CA LYS A 255 -13.51 19.41 8.86
C LYS A 255 -12.97 19.11 7.46
N ASN A 256 -11.73 18.63 7.35
CA ASN A 256 -11.01 18.45 6.07
C ASN A 256 -10.35 17.08 5.90
N ALA A 257 -10.60 16.13 6.80
CA ALA A 257 -10.04 14.77 6.74
C ALA A 257 -11.07 13.73 7.23
N ALA A 258 -11.13 12.57 6.58
CA ALA A 258 -11.83 11.38 7.05
C ALA A 258 -10.87 10.19 7.05
N LEU A 259 -10.91 9.35 8.08
CA LEU A 259 -10.01 8.21 8.18
C LEU A 259 -10.61 7.08 9.01
N LEU A 260 -9.93 5.94 8.95
CA LEU A 260 -10.18 4.77 9.79
C LEU A 260 -9.07 4.63 10.82
N THR A 261 -9.45 4.34 12.06
CA THR A 261 -8.50 4.10 13.16
C THR A 261 -8.81 2.80 13.86
N LEU A 262 -7.82 2.17 14.46
CA LEU A 262 -8.02 0.99 15.29
C LEU A 262 -7.86 1.34 16.77
N PRO A 263 -8.74 0.82 17.65
CA PRO A 263 -8.60 1.00 19.09
C PRO A 263 -7.41 0.23 19.65
N GLU A 264 -7.07 -0.92 19.05
CA GLU A 264 -5.96 -1.79 19.45
C GLU A 264 -5.09 -2.12 18.22
N ARG A 265 -3.79 -2.32 18.44
CA ARG A 265 -2.87 -2.69 17.36
C ARG A 265 -3.09 -4.16 16.97
N GLU A 266 -3.23 -4.41 15.68
CA GLU A 266 -3.25 -5.76 15.11
C GLU A 266 -2.17 -5.89 14.03
N ASN A 267 -1.39 -6.97 14.08
CA ASN A 267 -0.24 -7.18 13.20
C ASN A 267 -0.61 -7.40 11.72
N VAL A 268 -1.88 -7.66 11.41
CA VAL A 268 -2.34 -7.91 10.04
C VAL A 268 -2.42 -6.62 9.22
N TYR A 269 -2.50 -5.46 9.88
CA TYR A 269 -2.60 -4.17 9.22
C TYR A 269 -1.26 -3.44 9.22
N THR A 270 -1.02 -2.65 8.18
CA THR A 270 0.01 -1.61 8.19
C THR A 270 -0.52 -0.40 8.97
N LEU A 271 0.09 -0.10 10.12
CA LEU A 271 -0.41 0.91 11.07
C LEU A 271 0.55 2.06 11.27
N PHE A 272 0.00 3.25 11.48
CA PHE A 272 0.73 4.40 12.00
C PHE A 272 0.16 4.80 13.37
N PRO A 273 1.00 5.11 14.37
CA PRO A 273 2.46 4.94 14.36
C PRO A 273 2.84 3.45 14.42
N ASP A 274 3.91 3.08 13.70
CA ASP A 274 4.48 1.72 13.73
C ASP A 274 5.56 1.57 14.83
N GLN A 275 6.48 0.60 14.67
CA GLN A 275 7.61 0.40 15.59
C GLN A 275 8.91 1.03 15.08
N LYS A 276 8.91 1.70 13.92
CA LYS A 276 10.10 2.36 13.38
C LYS A 276 10.35 3.66 14.14
N GLY A 277 11.62 3.99 14.34
CA GLY A 277 12.00 5.27 14.96
C GLY A 277 11.52 6.50 14.16
N THR A 278 11.26 6.37 12.86
CA THR A 278 10.63 7.43 12.05
C THR A 278 9.24 7.80 12.55
N SER A 279 8.44 6.84 13.03
CA SER A 279 7.12 7.11 13.61
C SER A 279 7.22 8.01 14.84
N ASP A 280 8.17 7.75 15.74
CA ASP A 280 8.40 8.59 16.92
C ASP A 280 8.83 10.01 16.51
N ILE A 281 9.72 10.13 15.52
CA ILE A 281 10.16 11.42 15.00
C ILE A 281 8.99 12.20 14.38
N ILE A 282 8.09 11.54 13.65
CA ILE A 282 6.88 12.17 13.10
C ILE A 282 5.97 12.68 14.22
N LEU A 283 5.73 11.88 15.26
CA LEU A 283 4.90 12.28 16.40
C LEU A 283 5.47 13.50 17.14
N HIS A 284 6.78 13.54 17.35
CA HIS A 284 7.49 14.68 17.92
C HIS A 284 7.45 15.90 17.00
N PHE A 285 7.67 15.71 15.71
CA PHE A 285 7.64 16.78 14.71
C PHE A 285 6.24 17.39 14.61
N ALA A 286 5.19 16.56 14.62
CA ALA A 286 3.80 17.01 14.66
C ALA A 286 3.50 17.89 15.89
N SER A 287 4.03 17.53 17.06
CA SER A 287 3.95 18.38 18.26
C SER A 287 4.57 19.75 18.02
N VAL A 288 5.78 19.81 17.45
CA VAL A 288 6.48 21.07 17.18
C VAL A 288 5.72 21.92 16.16
N VAL A 289 5.23 21.32 15.07
CA VAL A 289 4.42 22.03 14.06
C VAL A 289 3.17 22.64 14.71
N ARG A 290 2.50 21.91 15.61
CA ARG A 290 1.29 22.37 16.28
C ARG A 290 1.54 23.57 17.21
N GLU A 291 2.72 23.67 17.79
CA GLU A 291 3.14 24.84 18.60
C GLU A 291 3.40 26.09 17.74
N HIS A 292 3.70 25.93 16.46
CA HIS A 292 4.07 27.02 15.53
C HIS A 292 2.96 27.36 14.52
N LEU A 293 1.70 27.04 14.80
CA LEU A 293 0.58 27.35 13.89
C LEU A 293 0.31 28.86 13.73
N LEU A 294 0.82 29.70 14.63
CA LEU A 294 0.74 31.16 14.46
C LEU A 294 1.72 31.66 13.39
N ASP A 295 2.90 31.06 13.33
CA ASP A 295 3.92 31.37 12.32
C ASP A 295 3.59 30.72 10.96
N TYR A 296 2.98 29.52 11.02
CA TYR A 296 2.60 28.72 9.86
C TYR A 296 1.11 28.38 9.89
N PRO A 297 0.22 29.35 9.64
CA PRO A 297 -1.21 29.13 9.73
C PRO A 297 -1.70 28.19 8.62
N PRO A 298 -2.57 27.22 8.94
CA PRO A 298 -3.16 26.35 7.94
C PRO A 298 -4.17 27.11 7.06
N ASP A 299 -4.28 26.71 5.80
CA ASP A 299 -5.28 27.24 4.86
C ASP A 299 -6.71 26.72 5.15
N GLU A 300 -7.68 27.07 4.30
CA GLU A 300 -9.07 26.64 4.47
C GLU A 300 -9.28 25.11 4.47
N TYR A 301 -8.34 24.38 3.86
CA TYR A 301 -8.29 22.92 3.78
C TYR A 301 -7.40 22.30 4.87
N GLY A 302 -6.85 23.11 5.76
CA GLY A 302 -6.00 22.65 6.85
C GLY A 302 -4.56 22.33 6.42
N LYS A 303 -4.15 22.75 5.22
CA LYS A 303 -2.80 22.52 4.69
C LYS A 303 -1.87 23.64 5.13
N ILE A 304 -0.64 23.31 5.51
CA ILE A 304 0.41 24.28 5.85
C ILE A 304 1.44 24.28 4.72
N ARG A 305 1.72 25.47 4.17
CA ARG A 305 2.74 25.71 3.14
C ARG A 305 4.00 26.26 3.80
N MET A 306 5.15 25.66 3.55
CA MET A 306 6.42 26.15 4.08
C MET A 306 7.60 25.85 3.15
N THR A 307 8.68 26.62 3.28
CA THR A 307 9.91 26.38 2.54
C THR A 307 10.66 25.18 3.13
N GLN A 308 11.65 24.64 2.39
CA GLN A 308 12.54 23.61 2.94
C GLN A 308 13.32 24.12 4.17
N ALA A 309 13.73 25.39 4.16
CA ALA A 309 14.44 26.00 5.29
C ALA A 309 13.55 26.08 6.54
N ASP A 310 12.27 26.41 6.37
CA ASP A 310 11.28 26.43 7.46
C ASP A 310 11.06 25.04 8.05
N PHE A 311 10.86 24.04 7.21
CA PHE A 311 10.70 22.66 7.64
C PHE A 311 11.93 22.17 8.41
N GLN A 312 13.13 22.42 7.87
CA GLN A 312 14.39 22.05 8.50
C GLN A 312 14.56 22.77 9.85
N ARG A 313 14.15 24.03 9.96
CA ARG A 313 14.16 24.79 11.22
C ARG A 313 13.27 24.13 12.28
N LEU A 314 12.03 23.78 11.94
CA LEU A 314 11.12 23.08 12.85
C LEU A 314 11.66 21.70 13.25
N LEU A 315 12.29 21.00 12.31
CA LEU A 315 12.92 19.70 12.58
C LEU A 315 14.16 19.81 13.47
N THR A 316 14.94 20.87 13.35
CA THR A 316 16.05 21.16 14.27
C THR A 316 15.53 21.39 15.68
N ILE A 317 14.48 22.19 15.86
CA ILE A 317 13.82 22.39 17.17
C ILE A 317 13.33 21.05 17.74
N CYS A 318 12.74 20.21 16.89
CA CYS A 318 12.29 18.87 17.25
C CYS A 318 13.46 17.99 17.73
N LYS A 319 14.59 18.01 17.00
CA LYS A 319 15.80 17.25 17.33
C LYS A 319 16.47 17.76 18.61
N GLU A 320 16.52 19.05 18.84
CA GLU A 320 17.05 19.62 20.09
C GLU A 320 16.21 19.20 21.31
N ARG A 321 14.88 19.09 21.15
CA ARG A 321 13.97 18.75 22.26
C ARG A 321 13.85 17.26 22.53
N TYR A 322 13.80 16.44 21.49
CA TYR A 322 13.48 15.01 21.60
C TYR A 322 14.61 14.10 21.12
N GLY A 323 15.64 14.66 20.48
CA GLY A 323 16.67 13.91 19.78
C GLY A 323 17.44 12.93 20.66
N GLU A 324 17.66 13.24 21.94
CA GLU A 324 18.38 12.37 22.87
C GLU A 324 17.76 10.96 22.99
N GLY A 325 16.43 10.86 22.89
CA GLY A 325 15.70 9.59 22.94
C GLY A 325 15.58 8.86 21.61
N TRP A 326 16.09 9.43 20.51
CA TRP A 326 16.05 8.78 19.21
C TRP A 326 17.18 7.76 19.06
N GLY A 327 16.95 6.74 18.24
CA GLY A 327 17.99 5.80 17.84
C GLY A 327 19.21 6.52 17.28
N LYS A 328 20.42 6.01 17.59
CA LYS A 328 21.72 6.62 17.20
C LYS A 328 21.78 7.01 15.73
N THR A 329 21.23 6.16 14.84
CA THR A 329 21.12 6.42 13.40
C THR A 329 20.51 7.78 13.08
N TYR A 330 19.43 8.20 13.75
CA TYR A 330 18.77 9.49 13.50
C TYR A 330 19.44 10.65 14.24
N ARG A 331 20.03 10.38 15.41
CA ARG A 331 20.82 11.37 16.17
C ARG A 331 22.03 11.84 15.38
N ASP A 332 22.72 10.93 14.70
CA ASP A 332 23.94 11.22 13.95
C ASP A 332 23.68 11.78 12.55
N MET A 333 22.42 11.76 12.06
CA MET A 333 22.06 12.34 10.76
C MET A 333 22.25 13.85 10.73
N THR A 334 22.82 14.34 9.62
CA THR A 334 22.77 15.77 9.29
C THR A 334 21.32 16.25 9.15
N PRO A 335 21.04 17.55 9.35
CA PRO A 335 19.70 18.11 9.16
C PRO A 335 19.09 17.80 7.79
N ALA A 336 19.90 17.78 6.72
CA ALA A 336 19.43 17.48 5.37
C ALA A 336 19.05 15.99 5.21
N GLN A 337 19.86 15.06 5.74
CA GLN A 337 19.54 13.64 5.74
C GLN A 337 18.26 13.35 6.52
N LEU A 338 18.13 13.92 7.73
CA LEU A 338 16.95 13.74 8.56
C LEU A 338 15.69 14.32 7.88
N THR A 339 15.81 15.48 7.24
CA THR A 339 14.73 16.09 6.46
C THR A 339 14.27 15.16 5.34
N SER A 340 15.21 14.60 4.57
CA SER A 340 14.90 13.68 3.47
C SER A 340 14.17 12.42 3.97
N VAL A 341 14.71 11.78 5.01
CA VAL A 341 14.12 10.56 5.60
C VAL A 341 12.73 10.83 6.17
N LEU A 342 12.56 11.93 6.91
CA LEU A 342 11.28 12.27 7.52
C LEU A 342 10.24 12.63 6.46
N LEU A 343 10.62 13.40 5.44
CA LEU A 343 9.71 13.83 4.38
C LEU A 343 9.23 12.65 3.53
N GLU A 344 10.09 11.66 3.28
CA GLU A 344 9.70 10.43 2.59
C GLU A 344 8.67 9.64 3.41
N GLU A 345 8.92 9.41 4.70
CA GLU A 345 7.96 8.71 5.57
C GLU A 345 6.63 9.49 5.68
N LEU A 346 6.68 10.83 5.80
CA LEU A 346 5.47 11.66 5.82
C LEU A 346 4.68 11.54 4.51
N LYS A 347 5.33 11.41 3.36
CA LYS A 347 4.66 11.19 2.06
C LYS A 347 3.97 9.84 2.00
N GLN A 348 4.64 8.77 2.45
CA GLN A 348 4.06 7.42 2.49
C GLN A 348 2.76 7.37 3.32
N TRP A 349 2.69 8.17 4.40
CA TRP A 349 1.48 8.29 5.23
C TRP A 349 0.51 9.41 4.80
N LYS A 350 0.72 10.05 3.64
CA LYS A 350 -0.07 11.20 3.14
C LYS A 350 -0.14 12.36 4.14
N MET A 351 0.88 12.53 4.96
CA MET A 351 1.02 13.62 5.93
C MET A 351 1.77 14.82 5.34
N ALA A 352 2.58 14.62 4.30
CA ALA A 352 3.22 15.70 3.56
C ALA A 352 3.33 15.43 2.06
N ASP A 353 3.61 16.47 1.28
CA ASP A 353 4.05 16.37 -0.12
C ASP A 353 4.93 17.57 -0.49
N VAL A 354 5.53 17.56 -1.69
CA VAL A 354 6.34 18.66 -2.23
C VAL A 354 5.75 19.13 -3.55
N GLU A 355 5.41 20.41 -3.63
CA GLU A 355 4.93 21.02 -4.87
C GLU A 355 6.04 20.98 -5.95
N LYS A 356 5.77 20.35 -7.09
CA LYS A 356 6.77 20.15 -8.16
C LYS A 356 7.32 21.45 -8.74
N GLU A 357 6.49 22.49 -8.83
CA GLU A 357 6.85 23.76 -9.47
C GLU A 357 7.68 24.67 -8.57
N THR A 358 7.36 24.68 -7.27
CA THR A 358 7.91 25.64 -6.31
C THR A 358 8.93 25.00 -5.36
N GLY A 359 8.89 23.67 -5.20
CA GLY A 359 9.65 22.95 -4.19
C GLY A 359 9.14 23.18 -2.75
N MET A 360 7.98 23.84 -2.59
CA MET A 360 7.39 24.08 -1.27
C MET A 360 6.88 22.76 -0.66
N ILE A 361 7.09 22.63 0.65
CA ILE A 361 6.58 21.50 1.42
C ILE A 361 5.16 21.82 1.87
N MET A 362 4.27 20.88 1.61
CA MET A 362 2.87 20.86 2.04
C MET A 362 2.73 19.90 3.21
N LEU A 363 2.33 20.38 4.39
CA LEU A 363 1.90 19.50 5.48
C LEU A 363 0.38 19.40 5.49
N TYR A 364 -0.14 18.19 5.66
CA TYR A 364 -1.57 17.89 5.58
C TYR A 364 -2.21 17.67 6.96
N PRO A 365 -3.55 17.81 7.07
CA PRO A 365 -4.26 17.72 8.35
C PRO A 365 -4.03 16.44 9.17
N LEU A 366 -3.71 15.29 8.56
CA LEU A 366 -3.47 14.06 9.31
C LEU A 366 -2.28 14.22 10.28
N LEU A 367 -1.25 14.98 9.90
CA LEU A 367 -0.12 15.26 10.78
C LEU A 367 -0.57 15.96 12.07
N GLY A 368 -1.50 16.91 11.97
CA GLY A 368 -2.00 17.66 13.13
C GLY A 368 -2.92 16.87 14.07
N ARG A 369 -3.39 15.69 13.65
CA ARG A 369 -4.22 14.79 14.46
C ARG A 369 -3.41 14.11 15.57
N ILE A 370 -2.14 13.83 15.30
CA ILE A 370 -1.27 12.98 16.10
C ILE A 370 -0.19 13.83 16.76
N VAL A 371 0.17 13.50 18.00
CA VAL A 371 1.33 14.06 18.69
C VAL A 371 1.92 13.01 19.62
N GLY A 372 3.19 13.12 19.92
CA GLY A 372 3.88 12.28 20.91
C GLY A 372 4.83 13.12 21.74
N HIS A 373 4.97 12.72 23.01
CA HIS A 373 5.90 13.32 23.94
C HIS A 373 6.51 12.21 24.79
N TYR A 374 7.77 12.36 25.17
CA TYR A 374 8.32 11.56 26.25
C TYR A 374 7.62 11.87 27.58
N PRO A 375 7.61 10.91 28.51
CA PRO A 375 7.21 11.16 29.89
C PRO A 375 8.00 12.32 30.53
N PRO A 376 7.41 13.08 31.48
CA PRO A 376 8.06 14.25 32.08
C PRO A 376 9.40 13.98 32.79
N ASP A 377 9.67 12.73 33.16
CA ASP A 377 10.87 12.27 33.86
C ASP A 377 12.00 11.78 32.92
N PHE A 378 11.78 11.79 31.60
CA PHE A 378 12.76 11.32 30.62
C PHE A 378 14.14 12.02 30.74
N MET A 379 14.14 13.35 30.85
CA MET A 379 15.39 14.14 30.97
C MET A 379 16.12 13.94 32.31
N LYS A 380 15.46 13.38 33.34
CA LYS A 380 16.11 13.15 34.64
C LYS A 380 17.00 11.91 34.63
N LYS A 381 16.71 10.92 33.78
CA LYS A 381 17.49 9.69 33.69
C LYS A 381 18.77 9.82 32.86
N GLY A 382 18.80 10.72 31.88
CA GLY A 382 20.00 10.95 31.07
C GLY A 382 21.14 11.66 31.81
N MET A 383 20.85 12.35 32.92
CA MET A 383 21.87 13.01 33.75
C MET A 383 22.50 12.07 34.79
N ASP A 384 21.79 11.02 35.23
CA ASP A 384 22.32 10.09 36.24
C ASP A 384 23.26 9.03 35.63
N ASP A 385 23.17 8.74 34.33
CA ASP A 385 24.04 7.77 33.64
C ASP A 385 25.40 8.37 33.18
N ASP A 386 25.53 9.70 33.12
CA ASP A 386 26.78 10.40 32.76
C ASP A 386 27.65 10.77 33.99
N ASP A 387 27.13 10.59 35.21
CA ASP A 387 27.85 10.87 36.47
C ASP A 387 28.58 9.63 37.06
N ASP A 388 28.53 8.48 36.38
CA ASP A 388 29.13 7.19 36.81
C ASP A 388 30.23 6.64 35.86
N GLU A 389 30.89 7.48 35.03
CA GLU A 389 32.14 7.14 34.31
C GLU A 389 33.41 7.84 34.83
#